data_AF-A0AAV4EAJ1-F1
#
_entry.id   AF-A0AAV4EAJ1-F1
#
_cell.length_a   1.000
_cell.length_b   1.000
_cell.length_c   1.000
_cell.angle_alpha   90.00
_cell.angle_beta   90.00
_cell.angle_gamma   90.00
#
_symmetry.space_group_name_H-M   'P 1'
#
loop_
_entity.id
_entity.type
_entity.pdbx_description
1 polymer ?
#
loop_
_entity_poly.entity_id
_entity_poly.type
_entity_poly.pdbx_seq_one_letter_code
_entity_poly.pdbx_strand_id
1 'polypeptide(L)'
;MWNKLARDMPRLIKEKKMRDAVHKLEELNPSLLEGKKQLKLAHLQLSLITSGYVWQDGDAGVPKYLPRNLAVPFYTISNRLGLQPILTHATLVMANVTRIDPKG
;
A
#
# COMPACT_ATOMS: atom_id res chain seq x y z
N MET A 1 2.06 5.35 -9.90
CA MET A 1 3.22 4.92 -9.08
C MET A 1 2.90 3.72 -8.18
N TRP A 2 1.98 3.84 -7.21
CA TRP A 2 1.69 2.78 -6.23
C TRP A 2 1.23 1.45 -6.84
N ASN A 3 0.40 1.48 -7.89
CA ASN A 3 0.03 0.30 -8.67
C ASN A 3 1.24 -0.54 -9.10
N LYS A 4 2.33 0.10 -9.55
CA LYS A 4 3.54 -0.59 -10.02
C LYS A 4 4.28 -1.23 -8.84
N LEU A 5 4.51 -0.47 -7.77
CA LEU A 5 5.23 -0.98 -6.61
C LEU A 5 4.48 -2.13 -5.92
N ALA A 6 3.16 -2.02 -5.78
CA ALA A 6 2.34 -3.08 -5.19
C ALA A 6 2.38 -4.37 -6.04
N ARG A 7 2.38 -4.26 -7.37
CA ARG A 7 2.52 -5.42 -8.28
C ARG A 7 3.92 -6.04 -8.22
N ASP A 8 4.96 -5.21 -8.14
CA ASP A 8 6.35 -5.66 -8.10
C ASP A 8 6.78 -6.16 -6.71
N MET A 9 5.93 -5.98 -5.68
CA MET A 9 6.24 -6.27 -4.28
C MET A 9 6.78 -7.69 -4.05
N PRO A 10 6.18 -8.79 -4.56
CA PRO A 10 6.71 -10.14 -4.31
C PRO A 10 8.16 -10.31 -4.78
N ARG A 11 8.47 -9.74 -5.94
CA ARG A 11 9.83 -9.73 -6.50
C ARG A 11 10.76 -8.87 -5.65
N LEU A 12 10.34 -7.67 -5.25
CA LEU A 12 11.15 -6.74 -4.46
C LEU A 12 11.45 -7.26 -3.05
N ILE A 13 10.50 -7.95 -2.40
CA ILE A 13 10.71 -8.60 -1.12
C ILE A 13 11.76 -9.72 -1.28
N LYS A 14 11.60 -10.58 -2.30
CA LYS A 14 12.58 -11.66 -2.58
C LYS A 14 13.98 -11.12 -2.84
N GLU A 15 14.09 -9.99 -3.54
CA GLU A 15 15.36 -9.32 -3.82
C GLU A 15 15.88 -8.44 -2.67
N LYS A 16 15.13 -8.31 -1.56
CA LYS A 16 15.42 -7.41 -0.43
C LYS A 16 15.53 -5.92 -0.80
N LYS A 17 14.80 -5.50 -1.84
CA LYS A 17 14.82 -4.13 -2.39
C LYS A 17 13.53 -3.35 -2.12
N MET A 18 12.61 -3.89 -1.32
CA MET A 18 11.33 -3.23 -1.05
C MET A 18 11.53 -1.90 -0.32
N ARG A 19 12.42 -1.87 0.69
CA ARG A 19 12.74 -0.64 1.42
C ARG A 19 13.34 0.43 0.52
N ASP A 20 14.33 0.08 -0.30
CA ASP A 20 14.95 0.99 -1.27
C ASP A 20 13.95 1.53 -2.28
N ALA A 21 13.05 0.68 -2.78
CA ALA A 21 12.03 1.07 -3.72
C ALA A 21 11.03 2.06 -3.10
N VAL A 22 10.68 1.87 -1.83
CA VAL A 22 9.83 2.83 -1.09
C VAL A 22 10.54 4.17 -0.91
N HIS A 23 11.83 4.19 -0.58
CA HIS A 23 12.59 5.44 -0.43
C HIS A 23 12.71 6.23 -1.74
N LYS A 24 12.63 5.56 -2.90
CA LYS A 24 12.64 6.18 -4.24
C LYS A 24 11.25 6.62 -4.73
N LEU A 25 10.18 6.36 -3.98
CA LEU A 25 8.86 6.85 -4.35
C LEU A 25 8.79 8.36 -4.20
N GLU A 26 8.24 9.03 -5.21
CA GLU A 26 7.79 10.41 -5.05
C GLU A 26 6.56 10.46 -4.13
N GLU A 27 6.48 11.51 -3.31
CA GLU A 27 5.31 11.77 -2.48
C GLU A 27 4.14 12.20 -3.37
N LEU A 28 3.15 11.32 -3.53
CA LEU A 28 1.96 11.63 -4.33
C LEU A 28 0.93 12.37 -3.47
N ASN A 29 0.34 13.42 -4.04
CA ASN A 29 -0.76 14.16 -3.42
C ASN A 29 -2.07 13.34 -3.44
N PRO A 30 -2.61 12.91 -2.29
CA PRO A 30 -3.84 12.11 -2.22
C PRO A 30 -5.10 12.87 -2.64
N SER A 31 -5.05 14.20 -2.70
CA SER A 31 -6.18 15.05 -3.09
C SER A 31 -6.62 14.83 -4.54
N LEU A 32 -5.73 14.27 -5.38
CA LEU A 32 -6.02 13.93 -6.78
C LEU A 32 -6.91 12.67 -6.94
N LEU A 33 -7.13 11.91 -5.86
CA LEU A 33 -7.99 10.72 -5.90
C LEU A 33 -9.46 11.11 -5.73
N GLU A 34 -10.24 10.80 -6.76
CA GLU A 34 -11.66 11.08 -6.83
C GLU A 34 -12.49 9.79 -6.69
N GLY A 35 -13.46 9.83 -5.80
CA GLY A 35 -14.42 8.73 -5.62
C GLY A 35 -13.94 7.57 -4.75
N LYS A 36 -14.92 6.85 -4.21
CA LYS A 36 -14.73 5.81 -3.19
C LYS A 36 -13.93 4.60 -3.69
N LYS A 37 -14.04 4.25 -4.97
CA LYS A 37 -13.30 3.12 -5.57
C LYS A 37 -11.80 3.39 -5.64
N GLN A 38 -11.40 4.58 -6.11
CA GLN A 38 -9.99 4.96 -6.18
C GLN A 38 -9.35 5.03 -4.79
N LEU A 39 -10.06 5.61 -3.81
CA LEU A 39 -9.59 5.66 -2.42
C LEU A 39 -9.39 4.26 -1.82
N LYS A 40 -10.34 3.34 -2.02
CA LYS A 40 -10.21 1.95 -1.54
C LYS A 40 -9.02 1.23 -2.17
N LEU A 41 -8.82 1.39 -3.48
CA LEU A 41 -7.67 0.80 -4.17
C LEU A 41 -6.35 1.37 -3.66
N ALA A 42 -6.27 2.68 -3.49
CA ALA A 42 -5.07 3.33 -2.95
C ALA A 42 -4.78 2.90 -1.51
N HIS A 43 -5.81 2.79 -0.66
CA HIS A 43 -5.68 2.26 0.71
C HIS A 43 -5.14 0.83 0.72
N LEU A 44 -5.66 -0.04 -0.15
CA LEU A 44 -5.16 -1.41 -0.31
C LEU A 44 -3.69 -1.43 -0.71
N GLN A 45 -3.31 -0.65 -1.72
CA GLN A 45 -1.93 -0.61 -2.20
C GLN A 45 -0.96 -0.09 -1.16
N LEU A 46 -1.31 0.99 -0.47
CA LEU A 46 -0.47 1.56 0.58
C LEU A 46 -0.36 0.63 1.79
N SER A 47 -1.43 -0.09 2.14
CA SER A 47 -1.40 -1.11 3.19
C SER A 47 -0.45 -2.25 2.85
N LEU A 48 -0.54 -2.75 1.61
CA LEU A 48 0.34 -3.78 1.06
C LEU A 48 1.81 -3.32 1.04
N ILE A 49 2.08 -2.13 0.49
CA ILE A 49 3.42 -1.53 0.43
C ILE A 49 4.00 -1.35 1.84
N THR A 50 3.19 -0.86 2.79
CA THR A 50 3.60 -0.68 4.18
C THR A 50 3.96 -2.01 4.83
N SER A 51 3.14 -3.05 4.64
CA SER A 51 3.45 -4.39 5.14
C SER A 51 4.76 -4.93 4.57
N GLY A 52 4.95 -4.82 3.26
CA GLY A 52 6.21 -5.23 2.61
C GLY A 52 7.43 -4.43 3.05
N TYR A 53 7.27 -3.14 3.36
CA TYR A 53 8.34 -2.29 3.88
C TYR A 53 8.78 -2.70 5.29
N VAL A 54 7.80 -2.85 6.20
CA VAL A 54 8.04 -3.17 7.60
C VAL A 54 8.62 -4.57 7.74
N TRP A 55 7.99 -5.55 7.11
CA TRP A 55 8.24 -6.97 7.34
C TRP A 55 9.13 -7.64 6.29
N GLN A 56 9.81 -6.88 5.43
CA GLN A 56 10.68 -7.41 4.37
C GLN A 56 11.62 -8.52 4.86
N ASP A 57 12.24 -8.33 6.02
CA ASP A 57 13.23 -9.23 6.63
C ASP A 57 12.67 -9.96 7.86
N GLY A 58 11.34 -10.09 7.96
CA GLY A 58 10.67 -10.65 9.14
C GLY A 58 10.90 -9.79 10.38
N ASP A 59 11.26 -10.41 11.49
CA ASP A 59 11.54 -9.73 12.76
C ASP A 59 12.92 -9.04 12.80
N ALA A 60 13.77 -9.28 11.79
CA ALA A 60 15.08 -8.68 11.72
C ALA A 60 15.03 -7.24 11.17
N GLY A 61 15.55 -6.29 11.95
CA GLY A 61 15.71 -4.91 11.49
C GLY A 61 14.38 -4.23 11.14
N VAL A 62 13.32 -4.48 11.92
CA VAL A 62 12.01 -3.85 11.74
C VAL A 62 12.15 -2.32 11.84
N PRO A 63 11.74 -1.57 10.80
CA PRO A 63 11.80 -0.11 10.82
C PRO A 63 10.88 0.46 11.90
N LYS A 64 11.39 1.39 12.70
CA LYS A 64 10.61 2.09 13.74
C LYS A 64 9.73 3.22 13.19
N TYR A 65 9.98 3.64 11.96
CA TYR A 65 9.31 4.77 11.33
C TYR A 65 9.01 4.44 9.87
N LEU A 66 7.90 4.98 9.36
CA LEU A 66 7.59 4.97 7.93
C LEU A 66 8.12 6.24 7.27
N PRO A 67 8.69 6.15 6.06
CA PRO A 67 9.13 7.34 5.34
C PRO A 67 7.92 8.20 4.97
N ARG A 68 8.13 9.52 4.95
CA ARG A 68 7.07 10.54 4.80
C ARG A 68 6.21 10.31 3.55
N ASN A 69 6.87 10.00 2.43
CA ASN A 69 6.27 9.72 1.13
C ASN A 69 5.30 8.52 1.13
N LEU A 70 5.34 7.68 2.16
CA LEU A 70 4.41 6.57 2.39
C LEU A 70 3.42 6.90 3.51
N ALA A 71 3.91 7.44 4.63
CA ALA A 71 3.10 7.69 5.83
C ALA A 71 2.00 8.75 5.61
N VAL A 72 2.35 9.90 5.01
CA VAL A 72 1.43 11.01 4.78
C VAL A 72 0.27 10.63 3.87
N PRO A 73 0.49 10.06 2.67
CA PRO A 73 -0.61 9.67 1.81
C PRO A 73 -1.46 8.56 2.42
N PHE A 74 -0.84 7.59 3.12
CA PHE A 74 -1.58 6.49 3.73
C PHE A 74 -2.50 6.96 4.85
N TYR A 75 -2.02 7.83 5.74
CA TYR A 75 -2.84 8.46 6.78
C TYR A 75 -3.99 9.27 6.17
N THR A 76 -3.70 10.11 5.18
CA THR A 76 -4.70 10.99 4.55
C THR A 76 -5.83 10.19 3.91
N ILE A 77 -5.51 9.13 3.18
CA ILE A 77 -6.51 8.28 2.52
C ILE A 77 -7.30 7.47 3.53
N SER A 78 -6.62 6.93 4.54
CA SER A 78 -7.26 6.20 5.66
C SER A 78 -8.28 7.08 6.36
N ASN A 79 -7.91 8.33 6.69
CA ASN A 79 -8.81 9.29 7.32
C ASN A 79 -10.03 9.61 6.44
N ARG A 80 -9.86 9.82 5.13
CA ARG A 80 -10.97 10.05 4.18
C ARG A 80 -11.94 8.88 4.08
N LEU A 81 -11.48 7.66 4.35
CA LEU A 81 -12.30 6.45 4.33
C LEU A 81 -12.90 6.09 5.69
N GLY A 82 -12.52 6.79 6.78
CA GLY A 82 -12.87 6.40 8.14
C GLY A 82 -12.20 5.10 8.58
N LEU A 83 -11.02 4.81 8.06
CA LEU A 83 -10.23 3.60 8.34
C LEU A 83 -8.94 3.94 9.07
N GLN A 84 -8.36 2.95 9.73
CA GLN A 84 -7.00 3.05 10.25
C GLN A 84 -5.97 2.78 9.15
N PRO A 85 -4.78 3.41 9.20
CA PRO A 85 -3.67 3.18 8.27
C PRO A 85 -2.92 1.90 8.63
N ILE A 86 -3.62 0.77 8.57
CA ILE A 86 -3.08 -0.58 8.76
C ILE A 86 -3.74 -1.51 7.76
N LEU A 87 -3.05 -2.59 7.39
CA LEU A 87 -3.65 -3.66 6.61
C LEU A 87 -4.74 -4.35 7.45
N THR A 88 -6.00 -4.07 7.14
CA THR A 88 -7.16 -4.69 7.79
C THR A 88 -7.72 -5.83 6.94
N HIS A 89 -8.48 -6.73 7.56
CA HIS A 89 -9.26 -7.75 6.85
C HIS A 89 -10.18 -7.12 5.77
N ALA A 90 -10.84 -6.01 6.11
CA ALA A 90 -11.72 -5.30 5.18
C ALA A 90 -10.98 -4.83 3.92
N THR A 91 -9.75 -4.39 4.07
CA THR A 91 -8.89 -3.98 2.97
C THR A 91 -8.39 -5.19 2.17
N LEU A 92 -7.85 -6.21 2.85
CA LEU A 92 -7.18 -7.34 2.20
C LEU A 92 -8.14 -8.31 1.49
N VAL A 93 -9.36 -8.48 2.01
CA VAL A 93 -10.30 -9.51 1.50
C VAL A 93 -11.41 -8.87 0.68
N MET A 94 -12.06 -7.82 1.18
CA MET A 94 -13.23 -7.24 0.48
C MET A 94 -12.86 -6.32 -0.69
N ALA A 95 -11.68 -5.68 -0.65
CA ALA A 95 -11.25 -4.77 -1.71
C ALA A 95 -10.29 -5.42 -2.74
N ASN A 96 -9.77 -6.61 -2.45
CA ASN A 96 -8.78 -7.30 -3.29
C ASN A 96 -9.40 -8.47 -4.08
N VAL A 97 -10.53 -8.23 -4.73
CA VAL A 97 -11.19 -9.24 -5.57
C VAL A 97 -11.45 -8.67 -6.96
N THR A 98 -11.16 -9.47 -7.97
CA THR A 98 -11.61 -9.25 -9.33
C THR A 98 -12.21 -10.56 -9.84
N ARG A 99 -13.23 -10.46 -10.69
CA ARG A 99 -13.74 -11.63 -11.42
C ARG A 99 -12.73 -12.02 -12.50
N ILE A 100 -12.57 -13.32 -12.72
CA ILE A 100 -11.78 -13.86 -13.83
C ILE A 100 -12.55 -13.64 -15.14
N ASP A 101 -13.82 -14.03 -15.16
CA ASP A 101 -14.77 -13.65 -16.21
C ASP A 101 -15.73 -12.56 -15.70
N PRO A 102 -15.74 -11.35 -16.30
CA PRO A 102 -16.72 -10.32 -15.97
C PRO A 102 -18.18 -10.75 -16.11
N LYS A 103 -18.47 -11.77 -16.95
CA LYS A 103 -19.81 -12.29 -17.27
C LYS A 103 -20.18 -13.58 -16.53
N GLY A 104 -19.23 -14.28 -15.93
CA GLY A 104 -19.45 -15.51 -15.16
C GLY A 104 -18.79 -16.72 -15.76
#